data_AF-A0A6A3SJC9-F1
#
_entry.id   AF-A0A6A3SJC9-F1
#
_cell.length_a   1.000
_cell.length_b   1.000
_cell.length_c   1.000
_cell.angle_alpha   90.00
_cell.angle_beta   90.00
_cell.angle_gamma   90.00
#
_symmetry.space_group_name_H-M   'P 1'
#
loop_
_entity.id
_entity.type
_entity.pdbx_description
1 polymer ?
#
loop_
_entity_poly.entity_id
_entity_poly.type
_entity_poly.pdbx_seq_one_letter_code
_entity_poly.pdbx_strand_id
1 'polypeptide(L)'
;MVAARKVLIVVGVLVVIGVAVGIIVGVTSGNDDDSANTSSGETTSSSSGSSTGTASGKTSTSSNVSESDLLTNTTASGSGSANKEPSSDPEEAKAALTMLAIGDWGATTDKPGSCCNKYRKVANDSLEMKIDYWAQINIAEILAQAAGDIKPSRIIGHGDNIYWNGAGPDDIDYRMETTFESVYDQPELEGIPWINVVGNHDLGGSEYICGDKDYNFRECESTEEMLKYLNLKFSLQQEYKSANSDRWKLSDHYYVESVEANGVSAASATAT
;
A
#
# COMPACT_ATOMS: atom_id res chain seq x y z
N MET A 1 -2.60 -1.67 39.64
CA MET A 1 -3.62 -1.53 38.59
C MET A 1 -3.07 -1.56 37.15
N VAL A 2 -1.78 -1.35 36.90
CA VAL A 2 -1.19 -1.38 35.54
C VAL A 2 -0.98 -2.80 34.98
N ALA A 3 -0.63 -3.77 35.83
CA ALA A 3 -0.39 -5.15 35.39
C ALA A 3 -1.64 -5.87 34.84
N ALA A 4 -2.82 -5.58 35.39
CA ALA A 4 -4.07 -6.22 34.97
C ALA A 4 -4.53 -5.80 33.56
N ARG A 5 -4.20 -4.57 33.11
CA ARG A 5 -4.53 -4.09 31.76
C ARG A 5 -3.67 -4.73 30.67
N LYS A 6 -2.38 -4.97 30.95
CA LYS A 6 -1.49 -5.65 29.99
C LYS A 6 -1.88 -7.11 29.76
N VAL A 7 -2.30 -7.81 30.83
CA VAL A 7 -2.74 -9.22 30.74
C VAL A 7 -4.05 -9.34 29.94
N LEU A 8 -4.98 -8.39 30.08
CA LEU A 8 -6.24 -8.41 29.32
C LEU A 8 -6.04 -8.17 27.82
N ILE A 9 -5.11 -7.30 27.43
CA ILE A 9 -4.80 -7.02 26.01
C ILE A 9 -4.12 -8.25 25.37
N VAL A 10 -3.13 -8.84 26.05
CA VAL A 10 -2.41 -10.03 25.55
C VAL A 10 -3.33 -11.25 25.45
N VAL A 11 -4.24 -11.45 26.41
CA VAL A 11 -5.21 -12.57 26.36
C VAL A 11 -6.27 -12.34 25.27
N GLY A 12 -6.70 -11.10 25.03
CA GLY A 12 -7.63 -10.77 23.95
C GLY A 12 -7.05 -11.05 22.57
N VAL A 13 -5.80 -10.68 22.34
CA VAL A 13 -5.08 -10.89 21.06
C VAL A 13 -4.81 -12.38 20.80
N LEU A 14 -4.39 -13.14 21.82
CA LEU A 14 -4.10 -14.57 21.67
C LEU A 14 -5.34 -15.43 21.37
N VAL A 15 -6.53 -15.05 21.88
CA VAL A 15 -7.78 -15.76 21.58
C VAL A 15 -8.22 -15.54 20.12
N VAL A 16 -7.95 -14.37 19.55
CA VAL A 16 -8.26 -14.07 18.13
C VAL A 16 -7.32 -14.82 17.20
N ILE A 17 -6.03 -14.89 17.52
CA ILE A 17 -5.01 -15.63 16.73
C ILE A 17 -5.24 -17.15 16.80
N GLY A 18 -5.59 -17.69 17.97
CA GLY A 18 -5.82 -19.13 18.16
C GLY A 18 -6.99 -19.70 17.34
N VAL A 19 -7.99 -18.88 17.01
CA VAL A 19 -9.12 -19.28 16.13
C VAL A 19 -8.71 -19.26 14.65
N ALA A 20 -7.80 -18.36 14.25
CA ALA A 20 -7.32 -18.29 12.87
C ALA A 20 -6.43 -19.50 12.48
N VAL A 21 -5.55 -19.94 13.38
CA VAL A 21 -4.64 -21.09 13.11
C VAL A 21 -5.39 -22.43 13.02
N GLY A 22 -6.51 -22.58 13.73
CA GLY A 22 -7.30 -23.82 13.76
C GLY A 22 -8.03 -24.16 12.45
N ILE A 23 -8.23 -23.19 11.54
CA ILE A 23 -8.99 -23.38 10.30
C ILE A 23 -8.09 -23.87 9.14
N ILE A 24 -6.78 -23.59 9.19
CA ILE A 24 -5.87 -23.81 8.05
C ILE A 24 -5.37 -25.27 7.95
N VAL A 25 -5.38 -26.05 9.04
CA VAL A 25 -4.91 -27.44 9.04
C VAL A 25 -5.90 -28.42 8.35
N GLY A 26 -7.07 -27.96 7.93
CA GLY A 26 -8.16 -28.81 7.44
C GLY A 26 -8.26 -29.06 5.92
N VAL A 27 -7.54 -28.33 5.06
CA VAL A 27 -7.74 -28.44 3.59
C VAL A 27 -6.41 -28.43 2.84
N THR A 28 -5.72 -29.56 2.82
CA THR A 28 -4.72 -29.88 1.80
C THR A 28 -5.10 -31.21 1.15
N SER A 29 -5.92 -31.16 0.10
CA SER A 29 -6.03 -32.20 -0.93
C SER A 29 -6.91 -31.68 -2.07
N GLY A 30 -6.31 -31.41 -3.22
CA GLY A 30 -7.02 -31.08 -4.46
C GLY A 30 -6.16 -30.25 -5.40
N ASN A 31 -5.30 -30.91 -6.18
CA ASN A 31 -4.78 -30.36 -7.43
C ASN A 31 -5.94 -30.17 -8.41
N ASP A 32 -5.92 -29.09 -9.17
CA ASP A 32 -6.25 -29.09 -10.61
C ASP A 32 -5.72 -27.79 -11.24
N ASP A 33 -4.86 -27.96 -12.25
CA ASP A 33 -4.33 -26.91 -13.13
C ASP A 33 -5.42 -26.48 -14.12
N ASP A 34 -5.68 -25.18 -14.25
CA ASP A 34 -6.31 -24.65 -15.47
C ASP A 34 -5.85 -23.21 -15.75
N SER A 35 -5.17 -23.06 -16.88
CA SER A 35 -4.68 -21.82 -17.47
C SER A 35 -5.81 -20.96 -18.01
N ALA A 36 -5.88 -19.68 -17.62
CA ALA A 36 -6.86 -18.72 -18.15
C ALA A 36 -6.18 -17.63 -19.01
N ASN A 37 -6.46 -17.67 -20.32
CA ASN A 37 -6.20 -16.59 -21.27
C ASN A 37 -7.33 -15.54 -21.23
N THR A 38 -6.99 -14.26 -21.17
CA THR A 38 -7.97 -13.16 -21.26
C THR A 38 -7.97 -12.54 -22.67
N SER A 39 -9.10 -12.67 -23.36
CA SER A 39 -9.44 -11.94 -24.60
C SER A 39 -10.31 -10.74 -24.23
N SER A 40 -9.91 -9.55 -24.67
CA SER A 40 -10.68 -8.31 -24.54
C SER A 40 -11.63 -8.15 -25.75
N GLY A 41 -12.93 -8.13 -25.49
CA GLY A 41 -13.97 -7.87 -26.48
C GLY A 41 -14.35 -6.39 -26.53
N GLU A 42 -14.31 -5.80 -27.73
CA GLU A 42 -14.87 -4.48 -28.05
C GLU A 42 -16.40 -4.52 -28.05
N THR A 43 -17.04 -3.59 -27.34
CA THR A 43 -18.46 -3.29 -27.51
C THR A 43 -18.65 -1.95 -28.20
N THR A 44 -19.28 -2.00 -29.38
CA THR A 44 -19.79 -0.88 -30.16
C THR A 44 -21.16 -0.44 -29.64
N SER A 45 -21.40 0.86 -29.54
CA SER A 45 -22.77 1.39 -29.53
C SER A 45 -22.85 2.75 -30.21
N SER A 46 -23.76 2.80 -31.17
CA SER A 46 -24.09 3.86 -32.12
C SER A 46 -24.81 5.08 -31.52
N SER A 47 -24.69 6.18 -32.25
CA SER A 47 -25.18 7.54 -32.03
C SER A 47 -26.69 7.76 -32.15
N SER A 48 -27.20 8.84 -31.54
CA SER A 48 -28.15 9.79 -32.17
C SER A 48 -28.41 11.03 -31.29
N GLY A 49 -28.55 12.21 -31.91
CA GLY A 49 -29.24 13.38 -31.32
C GLY A 49 -28.48 14.70 -31.33
N SER A 50 -28.82 15.57 -32.30
CA SER A 50 -28.22 16.88 -32.61
C SER A 50 -28.86 18.05 -31.84
N SER A 51 -28.08 19.09 -31.47
CA SER A 51 -28.33 20.49 -31.88
C SER A 51 -27.28 21.50 -31.35
N THR A 52 -26.54 22.10 -32.29
CA THR A 52 -26.10 23.51 -32.43
C THR A 52 -25.68 24.35 -31.21
N GLY A 53 -24.41 24.76 -31.22
CA GLY A 53 -23.88 25.93 -30.50
C GLY A 53 -22.44 26.23 -30.95
N THR A 54 -22.26 27.14 -31.90
CA THR A 54 -20.96 27.62 -32.38
C THR A 54 -20.28 28.49 -31.33
N ALA A 55 -19.11 28.07 -30.83
CA ALA A 55 -18.11 28.97 -30.25
C ALA A 55 -16.71 28.37 -30.44
N SER A 56 -15.88 29.06 -31.22
CA SER A 56 -14.47 28.75 -31.42
C SER A 56 -13.70 28.80 -30.09
N GLY A 57 -13.17 27.66 -29.69
CA GLY A 57 -12.17 27.51 -28.63
C GLY A 57 -11.23 26.38 -29.02
N LYS A 58 -9.94 26.69 -29.09
CA LYS A 58 -8.89 25.82 -29.64
C LYS A 58 -8.62 24.67 -28.65
N THR A 59 -9.32 23.56 -28.81
CA THR A 59 -9.11 22.34 -28.02
C THR A 59 -7.82 21.65 -28.47
N SER A 60 -6.84 21.59 -27.60
CA SER A 60 -5.67 20.71 -27.70
C SER A 60 -6.14 19.25 -27.56
N THR A 61 -6.25 18.55 -28.68
CA THR A 61 -6.49 17.11 -28.73
C THR A 61 -5.34 16.37 -28.07
N SER A 62 -5.61 15.67 -26.96
CA SER A 62 -4.71 14.65 -26.43
C SER A 62 -4.68 13.48 -27.41
N SER A 63 -3.52 13.24 -28.03
CA SER A 63 -3.28 12.06 -28.85
C SER A 63 -3.37 10.82 -27.96
N ASN A 64 -4.25 9.88 -28.30
CA ASN A 64 -4.16 8.53 -27.75
C ASN A 64 -2.85 7.91 -28.22
N VAL A 65 -1.98 7.52 -27.29
CA VAL A 65 -0.74 6.81 -27.56
C VAL A 65 -1.12 5.37 -27.93
N SER A 66 -0.77 4.96 -29.15
CA SER A 66 -0.99 3.60 -29.65
C SER A 66 0.18 2.68 -29.26
N GLU A 67 -0.02 1.35 -29.24
CA GLU A 67 1.08 0.39 -29.04
C GLU A 67 2.23 0.60 -30.05
N SER A 68 1.92 1.07 -31.26
CA SER A 68 2.89 1.44 -32.28
C SER A 68 3.72 2.68 -31.93
N ASP A 69 3.26 3.56 -31.04
CA ASP A 69 4.03 4.70 -30.54
C ASP A 69 5.02 4.29 -29.43
N LEU A 70 4.73 3.18 -28.73
CA LEU A 70 5.62 2.59 -27.72
C LEU A 70 6.71 1.72 -28.33
N LEU A 71 6.46 1.15 -29.51
CA LEU A 71 7.41 0.34 -30.27
C LEU A 71 8.11 1.22 -31.31
N THR A 72 9.04 2.08 -30.86
CA THR A 72 9.86 2.86 -31.78
C THR A 72 10.69 1.95 -32.68
N ASN A 73 10.28 1.84 -33.95
CA ASN A 73 11.13 1.34 -35.03
C ASN A 73 12.18 2.42 -35.33
N THR A 74 13.29 2.39 -34.60
CA THR A 74 14.41 3.34 -34.72
C THR A 74 15.26 3.05 -35.96
N THR A 75 14.78 3.45 -37.13
CA THR A 75 15.67 3.87 -38.23
C THR A 75 15.76 5.40 -38.26
N ALA A 76 16.31 5.96 -37.20
CA ALA A 76 16.87 7.30 -37.21
C ALA A 76 18.38 7.13 -36.98
N SER A 77 19.18 7.37 -38.02
CA SER A 77 20.64 7.42 -37.96
C SER A 77 21.10 8.57 -37.06
N GLY A 78 21.05 8.35 -35.75
CA GLY A 78 21.76 9.11 -34.74
C GLY A 78 23.10 8.43 -34.46
N SER A 79 24.17 9.01 -34.97
CA SER A 79 25.53 8.60 -34.65
C SER A 79 25.76 8.73 -33.13
N GLY A 80 25.93 7.60 -32.44
CA GLY A 80 26.53 7.56 -31.11
C GLY A 80 25.57 7.40 -29.93
N SER A 81 24.67 6.42 -29.96
CA SER A 81 24.25 5.76 -28.74
C SER A 81 24.31 4.26 -28.98
N ALA A 82 25.31 3.61 -28.39
CA ALA A 82 25.32 2.15 -28.36
C ALA A 82 24.09 1.73 -27.56
N ASN A 83 23.11 1.11 -28.22
CA ASN A 83 22.07 0.36 -27.53
C ASN A 83 22.78 -0.69 -26.67
N LYS A 84 22.97 -0.36 -25.39
CA LYS A 84 23.46 -1.31 -24.39
C LYS A 84 22.26 -2.11 -23.90
N GLU A 85 21.66 -2.87 -24.80
CA GLU A 85 20.80 -3.96 -24.34
C GLU A 85 21.68 -4.93 -23.54
N PRO A 86 21.24 -5.36 -22.35
CA PRO A 86 22.01 -6.30 -21.55
C PRO A 86 22.24 -7.58 -22.37
N SER A 87 23.48 -8.03 -22.41
CA SER A 87 23.86 -9.25 -23.13
C SER A 87 23.53 -10.54 -22.37
N SER A 88 23.01 -10.41 -21.16
CA SER A 88 22.60 -11.51 -20.29
C SER A 88 21.11 -11.78 -20.43
N ASP A 89 20.72 -13.05 -20.39
CA ASP A 89 19.32 -13.46 -20.33
C ASP A 89 18.71 -12.99 -18.99
N PRO A 90 17.64 -12.17 -18.99
CA PRO A 90 16.97 -11.74 -17.76
C PRO A 90 16.38 -12.90 -16.96
N GLU A 91 16.02 -14.02 -17.58
CA GLU A 91 15.42 -15.18 -16.91
C GLU A 91 16.47 -16.04 -16.18
N GLU A 92 17.74 -15.94 -16.57
CA GLU A 92 18.86 -16.58 -15.86
C GLU A 92 19.53 -15.64 -14.85
N ALA A 93 19.10 -14.38 -14.80
CA ALA A 93 19.70 -13.37 -13.95
C ALA A 93 19.45 -13.68 -12.47
N LYS A 94 20.53 -13.73 -11.68
CA LYS A 94 20.42 -13.82 -10.23
C LYS A 94 20.14 -12.44 -9.65
N ALA A 95 19.06 -12.32 -8.87
CA ALA A 95 18.74 -11.09 -8.18
C ALA A 95 19.92 -10.65 -7.28
N ALA A 96 20.49 -9.49 -7.58
CA ALA A 96 21.53 -8.89 -6.74
C ALA A 96 20.95 -8.31 -5.44
N LEU A 97 19.67 -7.92 -5.50
CA LEU A 97 18.87 -7.33 -4.44
C LEU A 97 17.40 -7.67 -4.70
N THR A 98 16.61 -7.82 -3.65
CA THR A 98 15.16 -7.97 -3.69
C THR A 98 14.51 -6.95 -2.78
N MET A 99 13.31 -6.51 -3.15
CA MET A 99 12.48 -5.61 -2.35
C MET A 99 11.03 -6.09 -2.48
N LEU A 100 10.22 -5.84 -1.47
CA LEU A 100 8.77 -6.01 -1.54
C LEU A 100 8.11 -4.63 -1.59
N ALA A 101 6.90 -4.58 -2.14
CA ALA A 101 6.11 -3.35 -2.24
C ALA A 101 4.69 -3.61 -1.72
N ILE A 102 4.15 -2.66 -0.98
CA ILE A 102 2.79 -2.67 -0.43
C ILE A 102 2.24 -1.24 -0.40
N GLY A 103 0.93 -1.09 -0.53
CA GLY A 103 0.21 0.20 -0.46
C GLY A 103 -1.21 -0.05 0.04
N ASP A 104 -1.91 1.01 0.44
CA ASP A 104 -3.35 0.95 0.78
C ASP A 104 -3.66 -0.10 1.87
N TRP A 105 -2.76 -0.26 2.83
CA TRP A 105 -2.78 -1.38 3.77
C TRP A 105 -3.30 -1.02 5.16
N GLY A 106 -3.36 0.26 5.51
CA GLY A 106 -3.57 0.77 6.87
C GLY A 106 -4.97 0.64 7.44
N ALA A 107 -5.52 -0.57 7.61
CA ALA A 107 -6.93 -0.75 7.96
C ALA A 107 -7.38 -0.02 9.23
N THR A 108 -8.70 0.14 9.38
CA THR A 108 -9.30 0.74 10.58
C THR A 108 -9.13 -0.14 11.82
N THR A 109 -9.11 0.49 13.00
CA THR A 109 -8.93 -0.25 14.27
C THR A 109 -10.19 -0.92 14.79
N ASP A 110 -11.38 -0.49 14.34
CA ASP A 110 -12.67 -1.08 14.72
C ASP A 110 -13.11 -2.23 13.78
N LYS A 111 -12.59 -2.23 12.55
CA LYS A 111 -12.87 -3.23 11.51
C LYS A 111 -11.55 -3.59 10.81
N PRO A 112 -10.98 -4.76 11.08
CA PRO A 112 -9.89 -5.25 10.28
C PRO A 112 -10.40 -5.41 8.84
N GLY A 113 -9.57 -5.14 7.85
CA GLY A 113 -9.87 -5.43 6.45
C GLY A 113 -10.46 -4.29 5.61
N SER A 114 -10.74 -4.60 4.34
CA SER A 114 -11.02 -3.58 3.34
C SER A 114 -12.43 -3.00 3.46
N CYS A 115 -12.53 -1.74 3.02
CA CYS A 115 -13.76 -0.98 2.97
C CYS A 115 -14.82 -1.55 2.02
N CYS A 116 -14.39 -2.40 1.08
CA CYS A 116 -15.23 -2.95 0.03
C CYS A 116 -16.26 -3.97 0.54
N ASN A 117 -16.05 -4.50 1.76
CA ASN A 117 -16.97 -5.41 2.43
C ASN A 117 -18.42 -4.87 2.46
N LYS A 118 -18.58 -3.56 2.67
CA LYS A 118 -19.89 -2.90 2.74
C LYS A 118 -20.65 -2.93 1.40
N TYR A 119 -19.93 -3.03 0.28
CA TYR A 119 -20.51 -2.98 -1.06
C TYR A 119 -20.75 -4.36 -1.67
N ARG A 120 -20.22 -5.43 -1.06
CA ARG A 120 -20.44 -6.80 -1.54
C ARG A 120 -21.80 -7.33 -1.13
N LYS A 121 -22.44 -8.04 -2.06
CA LYS A 121 -23.67 -8.80 -1.83
C LYS A 121 -23.35 -10.28 -1.62
N VAL A 122 -22.44 -10.56 -0.68
CA VAL A 122 -22.05 -11.92 -0.30
C VAL A 122 -22.77 -12.32 0.98
N ALA A 123 -22.94 -13.63 1.20
CA ALA A 123 -23.51 -14.10 2.45
C ALA A 123 -22.59 -13.70 3.63
N ASN A 124 -23.21 -13.31 4.75
CA ASN A 124 -22.49 -13.12 6.00
C ASN A 124 -21.68 -14.38 6.34
N ASP A 125 -20.49 -14.20 6.91
CA ASP A 125 -19.55 -15.27 7.31
C ASP A 125 -19.02 -16.18 6.19
N SER A 126 -19.33 -15.88 4.93
CA SER A 126 -18.76 -16.57 3.78
C SER A 126 -17.24 -16.41 3.74
N LEU A 127 -16.56 -17.38 3.11
CA LEU A 127 -15.12 -17.28 2.87
C LEU A 127 -14.77 -16.00 2.10
N GLU A 128 -15.57 -15.65 1.09
CA GLU A 128 -15.38 -14.45 0.28
C GLU A 128 -15.43 -13.16 1.12
N MET A 129 -16.37 -13.07 2.07
CA MET A 129 -16.44 -11.96 3.02
C MET A 129 -15.21 -11.93 3.93
N LYS A 130 -14.79 -13.08 4.46
CA LYS A 130 -13.66 -13.19 5.38
C LYS A 130 -12.32 -12.81 4.74
N ILE A 131 -12.12 -13.12 3.45
CA ILE A 131 -10.90 -12.73 2.72
C ILE A 131 -10.72 -11.21 2.78
N ASP A 132 -11.80 -10.46 2.57
CA ASP A 132 -11.79 -9.00 2.54
C ASP A 132 -11.76 -8.40 3.94
N TYR A 133 -12.56 -8.95 4.85
CA TYR A 133 -12.60 -8.56 6.26
C TYR A 133 -11.29 -8.83 6.99
N TRP A 134 -10.45 -9.74 6.50
CA TRP A 134 -9.13 -9.97 7.06
C TRP A 134 -8.02 -9.59 6.08
N ALA A 135 -8.32 -8.75 5.09
CA ALA A 135 -7.40 -8.46 3.97
C ALA A 135 -6.02 -8.05 4.45
N GLN A 136 -5.90 -7.11 5.39
CA GLN A 136 -4.60 -6.66 5.88
C GLN A 136 -3.79 -7.80 6.51
N ILE A 137 -4.41 -8.59 7.38
CA ILE A 137 -3.75 -9.73 8.04
C ILE A 137 -3.38 -10.81 7.02
N ASN A 138 -4.28 -11.13 6.08
CA ASN A 138 -4.01 -12.10 5.01
C ASN A 138 -2.82 -11.66 4.14
N ILE A 139 -2.74 -10.36 3.80
CA ILE A 139 -1.62 -9.81 3.04
C ILE A 139 -0.33 -9.78 3.87
N ALA A 140 -0.40 -9.51 5.18
CA ALA A 140 0.78 -9.58 6.06
C ALA A 140 1.40 -10.99 6.07
N GLU A 141 0.58 -12.05 6.14
CA GLU A 141 1.04 -13.43 6.07
C GLU A 141 1.71 -13.76 4.72
N ILE A 142 1.11 -13.32 3.61
CA ILE A 142 1.69 -13.52 2.26
C ILE A 142 2.99 -12.73 2.11
N LEU A 143 3.03 -11.50 2.63
CA LEU A 143 4.22 -10.65 2.62
C LEU A 143 5.36 -11.30 3.42
N ALA A 144 5.05 -11.89 4.58
CA ALA A 144 6.02 -12.61 5.40
C ALA A 144 6.56 -13.87 4.71
N GLN A 145 5.69 -14.66 4.06
CA GLN A 145 6.12 -15.82 3.26
C GLN A 145 7.07 -15.39 2.14
N ALA A 146 6.69 -14.36 1.38
CA ALA A 146 7.53 -13.81 0.32
C ALA A 146 8.87 -13.30 0.90
N ALA A 147 8.87 -12.65 2.06
CA ALA A 147 10.08 -12.19 2.72
C ALA A 147 11.00 -13.33 3.15
N GLY A 148 10.45 -14.44 3.65
CA GLY A 148 11.20 -15.66 3.96
C GLY A 148 11.90 -16.26 2.74
N ASP A 149 11.22 -16.24 1.59
CA ASP A 149 11.74 -16.79 0.34
C ASP A 149 12.81 -15.91 -0.31
N ILE A 150 12.53 -14.60 -0.45
CA ILE A 150 13.37 -13.69 -1.26
C ILE A 150 14.32 -12.82 -0.44
N LYS A 151 14.15 -12.76 0.89
CA LYS A 151 14.97 -12.01 1.85
C LYS A 151 15.17 -10.54 1.43
N PRO A 152 14.09 -9.76 1.32
CA PRO A 152 14.14 -8.43 0.77
C PRO A 152 14.98 -7.51 1.65
N SER A 153 15.74 -6.63 1.00
CA SER A 153 16.50 -5.61 1.73
C SER A 153 15.61 -4.55 2.34
N ARG A 154 14.43 -4.32 1.75
CA ARG A 154 13.47 -3.25 2.07
C ARG A 154 12.05 -3.68 1.74
N ILE A 155 11.10 -3.07 2.42
CA ILE A 155 9.68 -3.04 2.04
C ILE A 155 9.34 -1.60 1.65
N ILE A 156 8.76 -1.39 0.47
CA ILE A 156 8.38 -0.07 -0.02
C ILE A 156 6.88 0.13 0.24
N GLY A 157 6.56 1.05 1.13
CA GLY A 157 5.20 1.47 1.45
C GLY A 157 4.76 2.63 0.56
N HIS A 158 3.72 2.41 -0.25
CA HIS A 158 3.19 3.38 -1.22
C HIS A 158 2.10 4.30 -0.63
N GLY A 159 2.06 4.44 0.70
CA GLY A 159 1.13 5.32 1.39
C GLY A 159 -0.22 4.68 1.69
N ASP A 160 -1.11 5.51 2.21
CA ASP A 160 -2.37 5.11 2.83
C ASP A 160 -2.12 4.10 3.97
N ASN A 161 -1.20 4.53 4.83
CA ASN A 161 -0.71 3.76 5.97
C ASN A 161 -1.72 3.74 7.13
N ILE A 162 -2.58 4.76 7.21
CA ILE A 162 -3.48 5.00 8.34
C ILE A 162 -4.87 5.45 7.82
N TYR A 163 -5.72 4.49 7.44
CA TYR A 163 -7.11 4.78 7.07
C TYR A 163 -7.97 5.14 8.28
N TRP A 164 -8.99 5.98 8.16
CA TRP A 164 -9.37 6.70 6.94
C TRP A 164 -8.82 8.12 6.86
N ASN A 165 -8.42 8.67 8.01
CA ASN A 165 -8.20 10.10 8.18
C ASN A 165 -6.84 10.41 8.82
N GLY A 166 -5.90 9.48 8.70
CA GLY A 166 -4.62 9.54 9.37
C GLY A 166 -4.76 9.40 10.88
N ALA A 167 -3.71 9.76 11.60
CA ALA A 167 -3.68 9.81 13.06
C ALA A 167 -3.72 11.26 13.55
N GLY A 168 -4.13 11.45 14.79
CA GLY A 168 -3.90 12.66 15.56
C GLY A 168 -2.78 12.46 16.59
N PRO A 169 -2.36 13.55 17.26
CA PRO A 169 -1.32 13.50 18.28
C PRO A 169 -1.62 12.58 19.46
N ASP A 170 -2.90 12.35 19.80
CA ASP A 170 -3.29 11.54 20.95
C ASP A 170 -3.43 10.04 20.62
N ASP A 171 -3.33 9.64 19.35
CA ASP A 171 -3.55 8.25 18.94
C ASP A 171 -2.54 7.66 17.95
N ILE A 172 -1.55 8.42 17.48
CA ILE A 172 -0.50 7.88 16.57
C ILE A 172 0.13 6.59 17.10
N ASP A 173 0.52 6.54 18.37
CA ASP A 173 1.16 5.34 18.95
C ASP A 173 0.21 4.13 18.93
N TYR A 174 -1.07 4.36 19.27
CA TYR A 174 -2.08 3.32 19.24
C TYR A 174 -2.33 2.82 17.82
N ARG A 175 -2.40 3.74 16.84
CA ARG A 175 -2.56 3.41 15.43
C ARG A 175 -1.38 2.57 14.93
N MET A 176 -0.16 3.04 15.12
CA MET A 176 1.05 2.32 14.70
C MET A 176 1.18 0.96 15.38
N GLU A 177 0.88 0.85 16.67
CA GLU A 177 0.88 -0.44 17.36
C GLU A 177 -0.13 -1.41 16.77
N THR A 178 -1.38 -0.97 16.59
CA THR A 178 -2.49 -1.87 16.23
C THR A 178 -2.55 -2.22 14.75
N THR A 179 -2.14 -1.31 13.86
CA THR A 179 -2.29 -1.49 12.41
C THR A 179 -0.96 -1.69 11.70
N PHE A 180 0.19 -1.48 12.35
CA PHE A 180 1.50 -1.75 11.78
C PHE A 180 2.25 -2.81 12.58
N GLU A 181 2.58 -2.52 13.84
CA GLU A 181 3.47 -3.41 14.61
C GLU A 181 2.85 -4.77 14.88
N SER A 182 1.62 -4.81 15.40
CA SER A 182 0.92 -6.07 15.73
C SER A 182 0.45 -6.85 14.51
N VAL A 183 0.44 -6.25 13.31
CA VAL A 183 -0.02 -6.90 12.08
C VAL A 183 1.16 -7.49 11.29
N TYR A 184 2.28 -6.77 11.27
CA TYR A 184 3.50 -7.17 10.59
C TYR A 184 4.57 -7.57 11.61
N ASP A 185 4.23 -8.50 12.53
CA ASP A 185 5.07 -8.99 13.63
C ASP A 185 5.73 -10.36 13.33
N GLN A 186 5.53 -10.88 12.12
CA GLN A 186 6.08 -12.16 11.70
C GLN A 186 7.63 -12.14 11.74
N PRO A 187 8.29 -13.22 12.16
CA PRO A 187 9.76 -13.28 12.26
C PRO A 187 10.48 -12.95 10.94
N GLU A 188 9.91 -13.34 9.80
CA GLU A 188 10.45 -13.10 8.46
C GLU A 188 10.46 -11.61 8.07
N LEU A 189 9.66 -10.77 8.74
CA LEU A 189 9.61 -9.32 8.55
C LEU A 189 10.44 -8.54 9.58
N GLU A 190 11.00 -9.23 10.58
CA GLU A 190 11.71 -8.59 11.69
C GLU A 190 12.92 -7.77 11.20
N GLY A 191 13.00 -6.52 11.63
CA GLY A 191 14.10 -5.61 11.32
C GLY A 191 14.21 -5.15 9.86
N ILE A 192 13.38 -5.63 8.93
CA ILE A 192 13.40 -5.19 7.53
C ILE A 192 12.90 -3.74 7.47
N PRO A 193 13.67 -2.76 6.95
CA PRO A 193 13.22 -1.37 6.88
C PRO A 193 12.04 -1.19 5.90
N TRP A 194 11.02 -0.49 6.37
CA TRP A 194 9.86 -0.03 5.61
C TRP A 194 10.07 1.41 5.17
N ILE A 195 10.23 1.62 3.87
CA ILE A 195 10.45 2.92 3.24
C ILE A 195 9.09 3.43 2.78
N ASN A 196 8.51 4.36 3.52
CA ASN A 196 7.11 4.77 3.37
C ASN A 196 6.97 6.16 2.75
N VAL A 197 5.87 6.35 2.01
CA VAL A 197 5.26 7.68 1.79
C VAL A 197 3.99 7.81 2.59
N VAL A 198 3.43 9.02 2.62
CA VAL A 198 2.04 9.24 3.02
C VAL A 198 1.12 9.24 1.80
N GLY A 199 -0.10 8.72 1.95
CA GLY A 199 -1.15 8.78 0.93
C GLY A 199 -2.17 9.88 1.27
N ASN A 200 -3.25 9.93 0.50
CA ASN A 200 -4.32 10.90 0.73
C ASN A 200 -5.06 10.63 2.05
N HIS A 201 -5.23 9.37 2.45
CA HIS A 201 -5.91 9.05 3.71
C HIS A 201 -5.07 9.41 4.93
N ASP A 202 -3.75 9.31 4.82
CA ASP A 202 -2.81 9.74 5.86
C ASP A 202 -2.92 11.24 6.18
N LEU A 203 -3.28 12.05 5.19
CA LEU A 203 -3.47 13.50 5.31
C LEU A 203 -4.93 13.92 5.60
N GLY A 204 -5.81 12.96 5.91
CA GLY A 204 -7.19 13.22 6.33
C GLY A 204 -8.27 12.96 5.27
N GLY A 205 -7.95 12.22 4.20
CA GLY A 205 -8.71 12.14 2.95
C GLY A 205 -10.21 11.80 2.97
N SER A 206 -10.83 11.40 4.09
CA SER A 206 -12.28 11.13 4.14
C SER A 206 -13.09 11.98 5.13
N GLU A 207 -12.44 12.88 5.89
CA GLU A 207 -13.07 13.70 6.92
C GLU A 207 -12.29 15.02 7.11
N TYR A 208 -12.56 15.76 8.17
CA TYR A 208 -11.76 16.89 8.58
C TYR A 208 -10.36 16.49 9.05
N ILE A 209 -9.41 17.43 9.00
CA ILE A 209 -8.01 17.18 9.37
C ILE A 209 -7.66 17.65 10.80
N CYS A 210 -8.47 18.53 11.39
CA CYS A 210 -8.20 19.13 12.68
C CYS A 210 -8.80 18.31 13.82
N GLY A 211 -7.99 17.96 14.82
CA GLY A 211 -8.41 17.22 16.01
C GLY A 211 -7.36 16.23 16.49
N ASP A 212 -7.49 15.81 17.74
CA ASP A 212 -6.39 15.13 18.43
C ASP A 212 -6.35 13.61 18.20
N LYS A 213 -7.45 13.01 17.72
CA LYS A 213 -7.57 11.56 17.52
C LYS A 213 -8.65 11.19 16.51
N ASP A 214 -8.55 9.96 16.00
CA ASP A 214 -9.49 9.33 15.08
C ASP A 214 -10.95 9.36 15.59
N TYR A 215 -11.88 9.39 14.63
CA TYR A 215 -13.33 9.57 14.84
C TYR A 215 -13.76 10.83 15.62
N ASN A 216 -12.83 11.76 15.89
CA ASN A 216 -13.10 13.02 16.59
C ASN A 216 -12.48 14.23 15.86
N PHE A 217 -12.15 14.08 14.58
CA PHE A 217 -11.73 15.21 13.76
C PHE A 217 -12.92 16.15 13.49
N ARG A 218 -12.64 17.44 13.38
CA ARG A 218 -13.59 18.53 13.26
C ARG A 218 -13.11 19.57 12.26
N GLU A 219 -14.03 20.41 11.82
CA GLU A 219 -13.68 21.58 11.02
C GLU A 219 -12.60 22.41 11.73
N CYS A 220 -11.63 22.86 10.94
CA CYS A 220 -10.57 23.75 11.41
C CYS A 220 -11.14 25.15 11.61
N GLU A 221 -10.74 25.83 12.68
CA GLU A 221 -11.22 27.16 13.05
C GLU A 221 -10.59 28.27 12.19
N SER A 222 -9.43 27.99 11.58
CA SER A 222 -8.74 28.91 10.69
C SER A 222 -7.83 28.19 9.69
N THR A 223 -7.34 28.94 8.69
CA THR A 223 -6.33 28.45 7.73
C THR A 223 -5.03 28.09 8.43
N GLU A 224 -4.63 28.84 9.47
CA GLU A 224 -3.45 28.53 10.27
C GLU A 224 -3.61 27.21 11.03
N GLU A 225 -4.79 26.93 11.59
CA GLU A 225 -5.06 25.64 12.23
C GLU A 225 -5.03 24.50 11.21
N MET A 226 -5.65 24.71 10.04
CA MET A 226 -5.62 23.74 8.93
C MET A 226 -4.18 23.40 8.51
N LEU A 227 -3.33 24.41 8.27
CA LEU A 227 -1.93 24.18 7.89
C LEU A 227 -1.13 23.50 9.01
N LYS A 228 -1.38 23.86 10.28
CA LYS A 228 -0.78 23.19 11.43
C LYS A 228 -1.12 21.69 11.43
N TYR A 229 -2.39 21.34 11.30
CA TYR A 229 -2.81 19.94 11.34
C TYR A 229 -2.39 19.16 10.10
N LEU A 230 -2.40 19.78 8.91
CA LEU A 230 -1.88 19.14 7.71
C LEU A 230 -0.41 18.72 7.87
N ASN A 231 0.43 19.61 8.41
CA ASN A 231 1.83 19.27 8.74
C ASN A 231 1.92 18.21 9.83
N LEU A 232 1.07 18.32 10.87
CA LEU A 232 1.06 17.37 11.98
C LEU A 232 0.74 15.95 11.49
N LYS A 233 -0.21 15.77 10.57
CA LYS A 233 -0.56 14.46 9.99
C LYS A 233 0.64 13.75 9.39
N PHE A 234 1.53 14.49 8.73
CA PHE A 234 2.79 13.99 8.20
C PHE A 234 3.82 13.75 9.32
N SER A 235 4.10 14.77 10.14
CA SER A 235 5.16 14.72 11.15
C SER A 235 4.93 13.61 12.19
N LEU A 236 3.69 13.30 12.54
CA LEU A 236 3.38 12.20 13.45
C LEU A 236 3.89 10.85 12.93
N GLN A 237 3.78 10.59 11.63
CA GLN A 237 4.35 9.40 11.01
C GLN A 237 5.86 9.51 10.82
N GLN A 238 6.36 10.70 10.51
CA GLN A 238 7.79 10.95 10.31
C GLN A 238 8.60 10.72 11.59
N GLU A 239 8.05 11.16 12.73
CA GLU A 239 8.69 11.11 14.03
C GLU A 239 8.51 9.75 14.73
N TYR A 240 7.59 8.92 14.25
CA TYR A 240 7.33 7.60 14.82
C TYR A 240 8.59 6.72 14.84
N LYS A 241 8.78 6.02 15.95
CA LYS A 241 9.89 5.09 16.17
C LYS A 241 9.36 3.70 16.43
N SER A 242 9.54 2.84 15.44
CA SER A 242 9.17 1.44 15.54
C SER A 242 9.96 0.74 16.65
N ALA A 243 9.25 -0.03 17.48
CA ALA A 243 9.89 -0.87 18.49
C ALA A 243 10.70 -2.01 17.86
N ASN A 244 10.39 -2.38 16.63
CA ASN A 244 11.08 -3.38 15.84
C ASN A 244 12.24 -2.72 15.06
N SER A 245 13.34 -2.46 15.76
CA SER A 245 14.59 -1.92 15.19
C SER A 245 14.45 -0.58 14.45
N ASP A 246 13.50 0.27 14.87
CA ASP A 246 13.18 1.53 14.17
C ASP A 246 12.93 1.33 12.67
N ARG A 247 12.28 0.22 12.27
CA ARG A 247 12.10 -0.15 10.86
C ARG A 247 11.17 0.78 10.07
N TRP A 248 10.41 1.66 10.72
CA TRP A 248 9.57 2.64 10.03
C TRP A 248 10.42 3.82 9.53
N LYS A 249 10.53 4.00 8.20
CA LYS A 249 11.31 5.08 7.58
C LYS A 249 10.42 5.98 6.73
N LEU A 250 10.28 7.21 7.18
CA LEU A 250 9.69 8.33 6.45
C LEU A 250 10.54 9.55 6.81
N SER A 251 11.49 9.95 5.95
CA SER A 251 12.47 10.97 6.32
C SER A 251 12.09 12.38 5.88
N ASP A 252 11.34 12.53 4.79
CA ASP A 252 10.91 13.82 4.25
C ASP A 252 9.70 13.61 3.33
N HIS A 253 9.09 14.69 2.85
CA HIS A 253 8.05 14.64 1.80
C HIS A 253 8.64 14.15 0.48
N TYR A 254 9.89 14.51 0.22
CA TYR A 254 10.65 14.10 -0.97
C TYR A 254 12.02 13.61 -0.53
N TYR A 255 12.26 12.32 -0.67
CA TYR A 255 13.52 11.75 -0.26
C TYR A 255 13.95 10.60 -1.15
N VAL A 256 15.26 10.36 -1.16
CA VAL A 256 15.86 9.22 -1.84
C VAL A 256 16.35 8.26 -0.78
N GLU A 257 15.90 7.01 -0.85
CA GLU A 257 16.54 5.91 -0.13
C GLU A 257 17.39 5.14 -1.13
N SER A 258 18.63 4.80 -0.76
CA SER A 258 19.49 3.97 -1.58
C SER A 258 20.04 2.79 -0.80
N VAL A 259 20.13 1.65 -1.48
CA VAL A 259 20.73 0.43 -0.96
C VAL A 259 21.71 -0.12 -1.98
N GLU A 260 22.84 -0.62 -1.47
CA GLU A 260 23.88 -1.24 -2.29
C GLU A 260 24.11 -2.68 -1.81
N ALA A 261 24.07 -3.62 -2.74
CA ALA A 261 24.36 -5.02 -2.49
C ALA A 261 25.03 -5.65 -3.72
N ASN A 262 26.06 -6.45 -3.50
CA ASN A 262 26.74 -7.22 -4.56
C ASN A 262 27.23 -6.36 -5.75
N GLY A 263 27.60 -5.09 -5.49
CA GLY A 263 28.03 -4.15 -6.53
C GLY A 263 26.90 -3.52 -7.34
N VAL A 264 25.64 -3.73 -6.95
CA VAL A 264 24.45 -3.08 -7.51
C VAL A 264 23.90 -2.08 -6.50
N SER A 265 23.65 -0.85 -6.97
CA SER A 265 22.99 0.20 -6.20
C SER A 265 21.57 0.40 -6.73
N ALA A 266 20.57 0.35 -5.86
CA ALA A 266 19.19 0.72 -6.16
C ALA A 266 18.83 1.97 -5.37
N ALA A 267 18.09 2.89 -5.99
CA ALA A 267 17.60 4.10 -5.35
C ALA A 267 16.10 4.24 -5.58
N SER A 268 15.33 4.42 -4.51
CA SER A 268 13.91 4.76 -4.56
C SER A 268 13.75 6.25 -4.35
N ALA A 269 13.40 6.97 -5.42
CA ALA A 269 12.98 8.36 -5.32
C ALA A 269 11.52 8.39 -4.88
N THR A 270 11.30 8.97 -3.72
CA THR A 270 10.06 8.87 -2.98
C THR A 270 9.48 10.27 -2.85
N ALA A 271 8.22 10.45 -3.24
CA ALA A 271 7.57 11.76 -3.35
C ALA A 271 6.16 11.72 -2.77
N THR A 272 5.81 12.77 -2.04
CA THR A 272 4.51 12.93 -1.38
C THR A 272 3.94 14.33 -1.52
#